data_AF-A0A3B9V9M0-F1
#
_entry.id   AF-A0A3B9V9M0-F1
#
_cell.length_a   1.000
_cell.length_b   1.000
_cell.length_c   1.000
_cell.angle_alpha   90.00
_cell.angle_beta   90.00
_cell.angle_gamma   90.00
#
_symmetry.space_group_name_H-M   'P 1'
#
loop_
_entity.id
_entity.type
_entity.pdbx_description
1 polymer ?
#
loop_
_entity_poly.entity_id
_entity_poly.type
_entity_poly.pdbx_seq_one_letter_code
_entity_poly.pdbx_strand_id
1 'polypeptide(L)'
;MDSTTLLGFFGGILTTISFLPQVIKTWKTRSTSDVSLWMFLLLCIGIIIWIIYGFLINSLPVIFANLISFILTSIILVFKIRYK
;
A
#
# COMPACT_ATOMS: atom_id res chain seq x y z
N MET A 1 18.04 -0.56 17.44
CA MET A 1 17.73 -0.89 16.03
C MET A 1 18.92 -0.45 15.20
N ASP A 2 19.33 -1.25 14.23
CA ASP A 2 20.41 -0.87 13.31
C ASP A 2 19.95 0.27 12.37
N SER A 3 20.90 1.06 11.84
CA SER A 3 20.62 2.18 10.94
C SER A 3 19.85 1.76 9.68
N THR A 4 20.11 0.57 9.14
CA THR A 4 19.39 -0.01 8.00
C THR A 4 17.94 -0.33 8.36
N THR A 5 17.69 -0.88 9.54
CA THR A 5 16.33 -1.12 10.04
C THR A 5 15.54 0.19 10.17
N LEU A 6 16.17 1.25 10.72
CA LEU A 6 15.53 2.57 10.85
C LEU A 6 15.21 3.17 9.47
N LEU A 7 16.16 3.10 8.53
CA LEU A 7 15.98 3.56 7.15
C LEU A 7 14.83 2.80 6.47
N GLY A 8 14.75 1.49 6.68
CA GLY A 8 13.67 0.65 6.17
C GLY A 8 12.30 1.07 6.71
N PHE A 9 12.18 1.35 8.01
CA PHE A 9 10.93 1.85 8.58
C PHE A 9 10.56 3.22 8.03
N PHE A 10 11.54 4.13 7.92
CA PHE A 10 11.29 5.46 7.39
C PHE A 10 10.83 5.42 5.93
N GLY A 11 11.51 4.67 5.07
CA GLY A 11 11.09 4.44 3.69
C GLY A 11 9.72 3.76 3.59
N GLY A 12 9.47 2.77 4.45
CA GLY A 12 8.17 2.10 4.55
C GLY A 12 7.03 3.04 4.94
N ILE A 13 7.26 3.94 5.91
CA ILE A 13 6.26 4.94 6.34
C ILE A 13 5.94 5.90 5.19
N LEU A 14 6.96 6.46 4.54
CA LEU A 14 6.76 7.42 3.45
C LEU A 14 5.97 6.82 2.28
N THR A 15 6.34 5.61 1.85
CA THR A 15 5.66 4.90 0.78
C THR A 15 4.23 4.51 1.16
N THR A 16 4.02 4.02 2.38
CA THR A 16 2.69 3.64 2.86
C THR A 16 1.75 4.84 2.98
N ILE A 17 2.21 5.94 3.61
CA ILE A 17 1.38 7.14 3.80
C ILE A 17 1.05 7.81 2.47
N SER A 18 1.85 7.61 1.42
CA SER A 18 1.55 8.14 0.08
C SER A 18 0.21 7.66 -0.49
N PHE A 19 -0.31 6.50 -0.04
CA PHE A 19 -1.63 6.01 -0.44
C PHE A 19 -2.80 6.69 0.32
N LEU A 20 -2.55 7.24 1.51
CA LEU A 20 -3.58 7.83 2.35
C LEU A 20 -4.26 9.07 1.70
N PRO A 21 -3.52 10.02 1.09
CA PRO A 21 -4.15 11.10 0.31
C PRO A 21 -5.09 10.60 -0.79
N GLN A 22 -4.73 9.50 -1.47
CA GLN A 22 -5.57 8.92 -2.51
C GLN A 22 -6.86 8.30 -1.94
N VAL A 23 -6.77 7.57 -0.81
CA VAL A 23 -7.95 7.07 -0.08
C VAL A 23 -8.87 8.22 0.29
N ILE A 24 -8.33 9.28 0.89
CA ILE A 24 -9.11 10.44 1.36
C ILE A 24 -9.76 11.16 0.17
N LYS A 25 -9.00 11.41 -0.91
CA LYS A 25 -9.51 12.07 -2.11
C LYS A 25 -10.67 11.28 -2.71
N THR A 26 -10.48 9.99 -2.96
CA THR A 26 -11.52 9.14 -3.55
C THR A 26 -12.76 9.02 -2.64
N TRP A 27 -12.57 8.95 -1.33
CA TRP A 27 -13.70 8.93 -0.40
C TRP A 27 -14.51 10.23 -0.41
N LYS A 28 -13.83 11.39 -0.48
CA LYS A 28 -14.48 12.70 -0.54
C LYS A 28 -15.17 12.96 -1.87
N THR A 29 -14.51 12.65 -3.00
CA THR A 29 -15.05 12.96 -4.34
C THR A 29 -16.02 11.92 -4.85
N ARG A 30 -16.00 10.68 -4.30
CA ARG A 30 -16.78 9.54 -4.79
C ARG A 30 -16.65 9.32 -6.30
N SER A 31 -15.50 9.68 -6.86
CA SER A 31 -15.16 9.53 -8.28
C SER A 31 -13.82 8.82 -8.40
N THR A 32 -13.76 7.84 -9.29
CA THR A 32 -12.52 7.09 -9.58
C THR A 32 -12.22 6.97 -11.06
N SER A 33 -12.80 7.84 -11.90
CA SER A 33 -12.63 7.82 -13.36
C SER A 33 -11.16 7.70 -13.77
N ASP A 34 -10.28 8.44 -13.08
CA ASP A 34 -8.86 8.56 -13.42
C ASP A 34 -7.98 7.51 -12.70
N VAL A 35 -8.57 6.70 -11.82
CA VAL A 35 -7.86 5.66 -11.07
C VAL A 35 -7.82 4.37 -11.89
N SER A 36 -6.60 3.91 -12.20
CA SER A 36 -6.40 2.66 -12.94
C SER A 36 -6.68 1.42 -12.09
N LEU A 37 -7.66 0.61 -12.50
CA LEU A 37 -7.98 -0.66 -11.85
C LEU A 37 -6.80 -1.64 -11.88
N TRP A 38 -6.17 -1.79 -13.05
CA TRP A 38 -5.07 -2.73 -13.27
C TRP A 38 -3.84 -2.39 -12.42
N MET A 39 -3.54 -1.09 -12.25
CA MET A 39 -2.46 -0.63 -11.39
C MET A 39 -2.65 -1.13 -9.96
N PHE A 40 -3.85 -0.94 -9.39
CA PHE A 40 -4.12 -1.36 -8.01
C PHE A 40 -4.20 -2.88 -7.84
N LEU A 41 -4.68 -3.62 -8.84
CA LEU A 41 -4.68 -5.09 -8.81
C LEU A 41 -3.25 -5.65 -8.79
N LEU A 42 -2.40 -5.20 -9.73
CA LEU A 42 -1.00 -5.63 -9.79
C LEU A 42 -0.25 -5.22 -8.52
N LEU A 43 -0.52 -4.02 -8.00
CA LEU A 43 0.08 -3.54 -6.76
C LEU A 43 -0.32 -4.41 -5.56
N CYS A 44 -1.60 -4.76 -5.41
CA CYS A 44 -2.05 -5.65 -4.33
C CYS A 44 -1.38 -7.03 -4.41
N ILE A 45 -1.28 -7.63 -5.60
CA ILE A 45 -0.59 -8.91 -5.80
C ILE A 45 0.89 -8.79 -5.44
N GLY A 46 1.57 -7.75 -5.94
CA GLY A 46 2.97 -7.49 -5.64
C GLY A 46 3.23 -7.28 -4.15
N ILE A 47 2.35 -6.54 -3.46
CA ILE A 47 2.44 -6.32 -2.01
C ILE A 47 2.31 -7.64 -1.24
N ILE A 48 1.40 -8.54 -1.62
CA ILE A 48 1.29 -9.87 -1.01
C ILE A 48 2.61 -10.63 -1.15
N ILE A 49 3.22 -10.60 -2.33
CA ILE A 49 4.53 -11.21 -2.59
C ILE A 49 5.61 -10.58 -1.69
N TRP A 50 5.62 -9.25 -1.55
CA TRP A 50 6.55 -8.54 -0.66
C TRP A 50 6.37 -8.88 0.82
N ILE A 51 5.14 -9.11 1.28
CA ILE A 51 4.87 -9.58 2.65
C ILE A 51 5.49 -10.96 2.85
N ILE A 52 5.23 -11.90 1.94
CA ILE A 52 5.81 -13.26 1.98
C ILE A 52 7.34 -13.16 1.98
N TYR A 53 7.90 -12.38 1.06
CA TYR A 53 9.34 -12.12 1.00
C TYR A 53 9.89 -11.56 2.32
N GLY A 54 9.20 -10.58 2.92
CA GLY A 54 9.57 -9.98 4.20
C GLY A 54 9.68 -11.00 5.33
N PHE A 55 8.74 -11.95 5.41
CA PHE A 55 8.81 -13.07 6.35
C PHE A 55 10.00 -13.98 6.06
N LEU A 56 10.26 -14.33 4.78
CA LEU A 56 11.38 -15.19 4.39
C LEU A 56 12.75 -14.58 4.77
N ILE A 57 12.89 -13.26 4.71
CA ILE A 57 14.13 -12.55 5.09
C ILE A 57 14.13 -12.01 6.53
N ASN A 58 13.11 -12.33 7.34
CA ASN A 58 12.91 -11.84 8.70
C ASN A 58 13.01 -10.29 8.84
N SER A 59 12.50 -9.55 7.86
CA SER A 59 12.59 -8.08 7.83
C SER A 59 11.30 -7.42 8.29
N LEU A 60 11.26 -7.00 9.56
CA LEU A 60 10.12 -6.28 10.14
C LEU A 60 9.73 -5.02 9.34
N PRO A 61 10.67 -4.14 8.89
CA PRO A 61 10.28 -2.96 8.11
C PRO A 61 9.52 -3.31 6.83
N VAL A 62 9.95 -4.36 6.12
CA VAL A 62 9.30 -4.82 4.89
C VAL A 62 7.91 -5.36 5.19
N ILE A 63 7.77 -6.21 6.22
CA ILE A 63 6.50 -6.82 6.60
C ILE A 63 5.48 -5.74 6.99
N PHE A 64 5.84 -4.84 7.92
CA PHE A 64 4.93 -3.81 8.42
C PHE A 64 4.51 -2.82 7.35
N ALA A 65 5.46 -2.32 6.55
CA ALA A 65 5.15 -1.37 5.48
C ALA A 65 4.18 -1.96 4.46
N ASN A 66 4.42 -3.21 4.03
CA ASN A 66 3.59 -3.86 3.04
C ASN A 66 2.21 -4.26 3.59
N LEU A 67 2.10 -4.68 4.85
CA LEU A 67 0.80 -4.98 5.48
C LEU A 67 -0.12 -3.76 5.50
N ILE A 68 0.39 -2.61 5.95
CA ILE A 68 -0.41 -1.37 6.02
C ILE A 68 -0.71 -0.86 4.60
N SER A 69 0.27 -0.93 3.69
CA SER A 69 0.07 -0.59 2.29
C SER A 69 -1.03 -1.43 1.66
N PHE A 70 -1.05 -2.75 1.91
CA PHE A 70 -2.08 -3.66 1.41
C PHE A 70 -3.49 -3.24 1.83
N ILE A 71 -3.66 -2.81 3.08
CA ILE A 71 -4.96 -2.34 3.59
C ILE A 71 -5.38 -1.08 2.83
N LEU A 72 -4.50 -0.09 2.69
CA LEU A 72 -4.81 1.17 2.00
C LEU A 72 -5.09 0.96 0.51
N THR A 73 -4.29 0.16 -0.19
CA THR A 73 -4.48 -0.13 -1.62
C THR A 73 -5.74 -0.95 -1.85
N SER A 74 -6.09 -1.87 -0.95
CA SER A 74 -7.35 -2.62 -1.01
C SER A 74 -8.57 -1.72 -0.82
N ILE A 75 -8.50 -0.72 0.08
CA ILE A 75 -9.56 0.29 0.22
C ILE A 75 -9.75 1.06 -1.08
N ILE A 76 -8.66 1.50 -1.73
CA ILE A 76 -8.73 2.21 -3.02
C ILE A 76 -9.33 1.31 -4.10
N LEU A 77 -8.93 0.04 -4.14
CA LEU A 77 -9.46 -0.93 -5.09
C LEU A 77 -10.98 -1.15 -4.90
N VAL A 78 -11.43 -1.29 -3.65
CA VAL A 78 -12.87 -1.37 -3.33
C VAL A 78 -13.60 -0.10 -3.77
N PHE A 79 -13.01 1.07 -3.55
CA PHE A 79 -13.59 2.32 -4.04
C PHE A 79 -13.64 2.40 -5.56
N LYS A 80 -12.64 1.89 -6.27
CA LYS A 80 -12.65 1.82 -7.74
C LYS A 80 -13.76 0.92 -8.29
N ILE A 81 -14.11 -0.14 -7.56
CA ILE A 81 -15.21 -1.03 -7.94
C ILE A 81 -16.57 -0.40 -7.59
N ARG A 82 -16.65 0.34 -6.49
CA ARG A 82 -17.91 0.93 -5.98
C ARG A 82 -18.29 2.25 -6.65
N TYR A 83 -17.33 3.12 -6.90
CA TYR A 83 -17.55 4.44 -7.50
C TYR A 83 -17.05 4.40 -8.94
N LYS A 84 -17.86 4.87 -9.90
CA LYS A 84 -17.43 4.97 -11.30
C LYS A 84 -16.43 6.11 -11.50
#